data_AF-A0A2N3C1L8-F1
#
_entry.id   AF-A0A2N3C1L8-F1
#
_cell.length_a   1.000
_cell.length_b   1.000
_cell.length_c   1.000
_cell.angle_alpha   90.00
_cell.angle_beta   90.00
_cell.angle_gamma   90.00
#
_symmetry.space_group_name_H-M   'P 1'
#
loop_
_entity.id
_entity.type
_entity.pdbx_description
1 polymer ?
#
loop_
_entity_poly.entity_id
_entity_poly.type
_entity_poly.pdbx_seq_one_letter_code
_entity_poly.pdbx_strand_id
1 'polypeptide(L)'
;MTLFDTSLFDNARAPAEERPARAAKKARKEAARAKARRNGLDERLLGPRPKHRRQHRTLFLSDIHLGTPGCKAELLLDFLRHNDAETFYLVGDIIDGWRIKRSWYWNAAHNAVVQELLRKARKGAAIIYVPGNHDEALRDYTGLNFGGVDVIGEAIHETADGRQFLVIHGDQFDSV
;
A
#
# COMPACT_ATOMS: atom_id res chain seq x y z
N MET A 1 -13.40 48.79 43.68
CA MET A 1 -12.09 49.24 43.19
C MET A 1 -11.19 48.01 43.18
N THR A 2 -11.13 47.29 42.06
CA THR A 2 -9.90 47.03 41.25
C THR A 2 -8.96 46.01 41.90
N LEU A 3 -8.54 44.89 41.32
CA LEU A 3 -8.40 44.44 39.93
C LEU A 3 -8.47 42.90 39.85
N PHE A 4 -9.07 42.39 38.76
CA PHE A 4 -8.75 41.06 38.23
C PHE A 4 -7.35 41.14 37.59
N ASP A 5 -6.39 40.32 38.03
CA ASP A 5 -5.13 40.14 37.30
C ASP A 5 -5.21 38.90 36.42
N THR A 6 -5.16 39.17 35.12
CA THR A 6 -5.04 38.25 34.01
C THR A 6 -3.58 37.85 33.84
N SER A 7 -3.07 36.90 34.64
CA SER A 7 -1.82 36.22 34.30
C SER A 7 -2.10 34.92 33.55
N LEU A 8 -2.06 35.08 32.24
CA LEU A 8 -1.44 34.18 31.27
C LEU A 8 -1.91 32.72 31.26
N PHE A 9 -2.77 32.46 30.27
CA PHE A 9 -2.72 31.29 29.40
C PHE A 9 -1.43 30.47 29.53
N ASP A 10 -1.56 29.30 30.15
CA ASP A 10 -0.66 28.15 30.01
C ASP A 10 -0.64 27.73 28.53
N ASN A 11 0.15 28.44 27.74
CA ASN A 11 0.48 28.04 26.39
C ASN A 11 1.66 27.07 26.51
N ALA A 12 1.35 25.79 26.71
CA ALA A 12 2.29 24.70 26.70
C ALA A 12 3.09 24.72 25.38
N ARG A 13 4.21 25.45 25.41
CA ARG A 13 5.14 25.58 24.29
C ARG A 13 5.86 24.25 24.22
N ALA A 14 5.56 23.45 23.20
CA ALA A 14 6.26 22.19 22.93
C ALA A 14 7.80 22.41 23.06
N PRO A 15 8.52 21.51 23.74
CA PRO A 15 9.93 21.71 24.08
C PRO A 15 10.78 22.05 22.85
N ALA A 16 11.77 22.92 23.03
CA ALA A 16 12.57 23.50 21.94
C ALA A 16 13.24 22.46 21.02
N GLU A 17 13.49 21.25 21.52
CA GLU A 17 14.08 20.11 20.79
C GLU A 17 13.11 19.42 19.81
N GLU A 18 11.79 19.49 20.03
CA GLU A 18 10.80 18.90 19.10
C GLU A 18 10.64 19.70 17.80
N ARG A 19 10.89 21.01 17.86
CA ARG A 19 10.74 21.94 16.73
C ARG A 19 11.65 21.60 15.53
N PRO A 20 12.97 21.37 15.70
CA PRO A 20 13.85 21.00 14.59
C PRO A 20 13.52 19.62 13.99
N ALA A 21 13.22 18.61 14.81
CA ALA A 21 12.86 17.27 14.32
C ALA A 21 11.56 17.28 13.49
N ARG A 22 10.55 18.03 13.94
CA ARG A 22 9.27 18.19 13.23
C ARG A 22 9.45 18.96 11.90
N ALA A 23 10.30 19.98 11.89
CA ALA A 23 10.64 20.72 10.67
C ALA A 23 11.36 19.84 9.64
N ALA A 24 12.34 19.04 10.07
CA ALA A 24 13.06 18.11 9.20
C ALA A 24 12.13 17.04 8.59
N LYS A 25 11.20 16.48 9.38
CA LYS A 25 10.19 15.53 8.90
C LYS A 25 9.24 16.16 7.88
N LYS A 26 8.86 17.42 8.08
CA LYS A 26 8.04 18.20 7.13
C LYS A 26 8.79 18.43 5.81
N ALA A 27 10.04 18.89 5.87
CA ALA A 27 10.87 19.13 4.70
C ALA A 27 11.11 17.85 3.88
N ARG A 28 11.42 16.72 4.52
CA ARG A 28 11.55 15.42 3.84
C ARG A 28 10.27 15.00 3.13
N LYS A 29 9.12 15.20 3.76
CA LYS A 29 7.80 14.88 3.16
C LYS A 29 7.51 15.76 1.95
N GLU A 30 7.86 17.04 2.02
CA GLU A 30 7.67 18.00 0.93
C GLU A 30 8.59 17.70 -0.27
N ALA A 31 9.87 17.39 0.00
CA ALA A 31 10.81 16.94 -1.04
C ALA A 31 10.35 15.65 -1.72
N ALA A 32 9.85 14.67 -0.94
CA ALA A 32 9.30 13.43 -1.49
C ALA A 32 8.08 13.69 -2.40
N ARG A 33 7.18 14.61 -2.00
CA ARG A 33 6.03 15.02 -2.80
C ARG A 33 6.46 15.74 -4.08
N ALA A 34 7.42 16.66 -4.01
CA ALA A 34 7.94 17.35 -5.17
C ALA A 34 8.57 16.38 -6.18
N LYS A 35 9.32 15.37 -5.69
CA LYS A 35 9.86 14.29 -6.51
C LYS A 35 8.75 13.45 -7.17
N ALA A 36 7.73 13.06 -6.41
CA ALA A 36 6.61 12.28 -6.95
C ALA A 36 5.82 13.05 -8.02
N ARG A 37 5.58 14.36 -7.81
CA ARG A 37 4.94 15.25 -8.79
C ARG A 37 5.75 15.34 -10.09
N ARG A 38 7.07 15.55 -9.99
CA ARG A 38 7.97 15.57 -11.15
C ARG A 38 7.93 14.24 -11.93
N ASN A 39 7.72 13.14 -11.22
CA ASN A 39 7.63 11.81 -11.80
C ASN A 39 6.20 11.45 -12.28
N GLY A 40 5.30 12.43 -12.39
CA GLY A 40 4.00 12.29 -13.04
C GLY A 40 2.87 11.70 -12.18
N LEU A 41 3.02 11.62 -10.85
CA LEU A 41 1.94 11.18 -9.97
C LEU A 41 0.88 12.28 -9.81
N ASP A 42 -0.40 11.93 -9.99
CA ASP A 42 -1.54 12.84 -9.82
C ASP A 42 -1.47 13.58 -8.46
N GLU A 43 -1.64 14.90 -8.50
CA GLU A 43 -1.56 15.77 -7.34
C GLU A 43 -2.58 15.41 -6.24
N ARG A 44 -3.75 14.90 -6.62
CA ARG A 44 -4.78 14.40 -5.70
C ARG A 44 -4.22 13.27 -4.82
N LEU A 45 -3.30 12.47 -5.36
CA LEU A 45 -2.62 11.37 -4.69
C LEU A 45 -1.38 11.83 -3.90
N LEU A 46 -1.00 13.10 -3.94
CA LEU A 46 0.07 13.67 -3.09
C LEU A 46 -0.47 14.29 -1.79
N GLY A 47 -1.77 14.63 -1.80
CA GLY A 47 -2.50 15.21 -0.69
C GLY A 47 -2.56 14.33 0.58
N PRO A 48 -3.02 14.88 1.72
CA PRO A 48 -3.27 14.09 2.92
C PRO A 48 -4.20 12.91 2.63
N ARG A 49 -4.05 11.82 3.39
CA ARG A 49 -4.92 10.65 3.24
C ARG A 49 -6.36 10.99 3.63
N PRO A 50 -7.37 10.32 3.06
CA PRO A 50 -8.75 10.42 3.49
C PRO A 50 -8.87 10.16 5.00
N LYS A 51 -9.65 11.01 5.70
CA LYS A 51 -9.91 10.88 7.14
C LYS A 51 -10.75 9.63 7.42
N HIS A 52 -11.79 9.43 6.62
CA HIS A 52 -12.67 8.27 6.71
C HIS A 52 -12.29 7.29 5.61
N ARG A 53 -11.91 6.06 6.01
CA ARG A 53 -11.62 4.95 5.11
C ARG A 53 -12.65 3.86 5.36
N ARG A 54 -13.11 3.22 4.30
CA ARG A 54 -13.99 2.06 4.40
C ARG A 54 -13.21 0.91 5.02
N GLN A 55 -13.82 0.22 5.97
CA GLN A 55 -13.24 -0.94 6.62
C GLN A 55 -13.90 -2.19 6.04
N HIS A 56 -13.08 -3.15 5.67
CA HIS A 56 -13.51 -4.44 5.15
C HIS A 56 -12.90 -5.55 6.00
N ARG A 57 -13.53 -6.72 6.07
CA ARG A 57 -12.87 -7.90 6.63
C ARG A 57 -11.75 -8.37 5.71
N THR A 58 -12.04 -8.46 4.42
CA THR A 58 -11.12 -9.01 3.42
C THR A 58 -11.26 -8.29 2.10
N LEU A 59 -10.14 -8.07 1.41
CA LEU A 59 -10.09 -7.59 0.03
C LEU A 59 -9.28 -8.57 -0.82
N PHE A 60 -9.78 -8.85 -2.03
CA PHE A 60 -9.09 -9.63 -3.06
C PHE A 60 -8.73 -8.69 -4.21
N LEU A 61 -7.48 -8.72 -4.65
CA LEU A 61 -6.95 -7.94 -5.77
C LEU A 61 -6.20 -8.87 -6.69
N SER A 62 -6.53 -8.92 -7.98
CA SER A 62 -5.85 -9.76 -8.98
C SER A 62 -5.47 -8.93 -10.21
N ASP A 63 -4.58 -9.49 -11.04
CA ASP A 63 -4.31 -9.01 -12.42
C ASP A 63 -3.97 -7.51 -12.51
N ILE A 64 -3.18 -7.03 -11.54
CA ILE A 64 -2.82 -5.61 -11.46
C ILE A 64 -1.76 -5.27 -12.52
N HIS A 65 -0.82 -6.19 -12.77
CA HIS A 65 0.32 -6.07 -13.67
C HIS A 65 1.14 -4.78 -13.44
N LEU A 66 1.60 -4.55 -12.20
CA LEU A 66 2.59 -3.51 -11.92
C LEU A 66 3.84 -3.75 -12.77
N GLY A 67 4.40 -2.69 -13.37
CA GLY A 67 5.54 -2.81 -14.29
C GLY A 67 5.13 -2.70 -15.76
N THR A 68 3.86 -2.41 -16.05
CA THR A 68 3.32 -2.35 -17.41
C THR A 68 2.71 -0.97 -17.73
N PRO A 69 2.76 -0.51 -18.99
CA PRO A 69 2.07 0.72 -19.42
C PRO A 69 0.54 0.69 -19.25
N GLY A 70 -0.06 -0.49 -19.31
CA GLY A 70 -1.51 -0.67 -19.15
C GLY A 70 -1.99 -0.57 -17.70
N CYS A 71 -1.09 -0.69 -16.72
CA CYS A 71 -1.44 -0.70 -15.31
C CYS A 71 -2.08 0.63 -14.88
N LYS A 72 -3.29 0.54 -14.32
CA LYS A 72 -4.02 1.69 -13.74
C LYS A 72 -3.55 1.97 -12.31
N ALA A 73 -2.23 2.09 -12.11
CA ALA A 73 -1.61 2.17 -10.78
C ALA A 73 -2.13 3.34 -9.92
N GLU A 74 -2.46 4.48 -10.52
CA GLU A 74 -3.03 5.63 -9.80
C GLU A 74 -4.44 5.36 -9.27
N LEU A 75 -5.27 4.67 -10.06
CA LEU A 75 -6.62 4.26 -9.65
C LEU A 75 -6.54 3.24 -8.51
N LEU A 76 -5.64 2.26 -8.63
CA LEU A 76 -5.39 1.29 -7.56
C LEU A 76 -4.88 1.97 -6.29
N LEU A 77 -3.95 2.92 -6.42
CA LEU A 77 -3.45 3.69 -5.27
C LEU A 77 -4.58 4.48 -4.59
N ASP A 78 -5.45 5.12 -5.37
CA ASP A 78 -6.60 5.82 -4.84
C ASP A 78 -7.54 4.87 -4.08
N PHE A 79 -7.86 3.72 -4.68
CA PHE A 79 -8.66 2.68 -4.05
C PHE A 79 -8.05 2.22 -2.71
N LEU A 80 -6.76 1.90 -2.68
CA LEU A 80 -6.04 1.45 -1.48
C LEU A 80 -5.99 2.55 -0.41
N ARG A 81 -5.96 3.83 -0.79
CA ARG A 81 -6.00 4.94 0.17
C ARG A 81 -7.37 5.13 0.82
N HIS A 82 -8.45 4.72 0.14
CA HIS A 82 -9.82 4.87 0.62
C HIS A 82 -10.36 3.63 1.35
N ASN A 83 -9.71 2.47 1.20
CA ASN A 83 -10.16 1.20 1.76
C ASN A 83 -9.08 0.55 2.61
N ASP A 84 -9.38 0.16 3.84
CA ASP A 84 -8.56 -0.71 4.69
C ASP A 84 -9.26 -2.06 4.87
N ALA A 85 -8.49 -3.10 5.18
CA ALA A 85 -9.01 -4.43 5.48
C ALA A 85 -8.13 -5.14 6.51
N GLU A 86 -8.67 -6.15 7.18
CA GLU A 86 -7.89 -7.05 8.04
C GLU A 86 -6.97 -7.94 7.19
N THR A 87 -7.48 -8.46 6.08
CA THR A 87 -6.73 -9.29 5.14
C THR A 87 -6.81 -8.75 3.71
N PHE A 88 -5.67 -8.69 3.03
CA PHE A 88 -5.55 -8.44 1.59
C PHE A 88 -4.98 -9.69 0.93
N TYR A 89 -5.75 -10.30 0.03
CA TYR A 89 -5.25 -11.31 -0.89
C TYR A 89 -4.86 -10.62 -2.20
N LEU A 90 -3.59 -10.77 -2.58
CA LEU A 90 -3.05 -10.35 -3.87
C LEU A 90 -2.94 -11.63 -4.73
N VAL A 91 -3.95 -11.85 -5.57
CA VAL A 91 -4.21 -13.11 -6.27
C VAL A 91 -3.71 -13.02 -7.70
N GLY A 92 -2.42 -13.31 -7.87
CA GLY A 92 -1.76 -13.46 -9.15
C GLY A 92 -1.58 -12.19 -9.96
N ASP A 93 -0.57 -12.24 -10.81
CA ASP A 93 -0.19 -11.24 -11.79
C ASP A 93 -0.16 -9.81 -11.24
N ILE A 94 0.34 -9.67 -10.01
CA ILE A 94 0.42 -8.35 -9.36
C ILE A 94 1.61 -7.57 -9.90
N ILE A 95 2.73 -8.25 -10.22
CA ILE A 95 3.92 -7.66 -10.81
C ILE A 95 4.28 -8.43 -12.09
N ASP A 96 4.32 -7.74 -13.22
CA ASP A 96 4.74 -8.36 -14.48
C ASP A 96 6.28 -8.41 -14.58
N GLY A 97 6.86 -9.45 -13.99
CA GLY A 97 8.31 -9.67 -13.99
C GLY A 97 8.88 -9.91 -15.40
N TRP A 98 8.07 -10.46 -16.30
CA TRP A 98 8.44 -10.73 -17.69
C TRP A 98 8.64 -9.45 -18.50
N ARG A 99 7.72 -8.49 -18.40
CA ARG A 99 7.87 -7.20 -19.09
C ARG A 99 9.00 -6.37 -18.50
N ILE A 100 9.18 -6.39 -17.17
CA ILE A 100 10.26 -5.68 -16.48
C ILE A 100 11.65 -6.13 -16.97
N LYS A 101 11.85 -7.43 -17.20
CA LYS A 101 13.12 -7.97 -17.72
C LYS A 101 13.43 -7.49 -19.16
N ARG A 102 12.41 -7.21 -19.98
CA ARG A 102 12.57 -6.77 -21.38
C ARG A 102 12.66 -5.25 -21.55
N SER A 103 11.88 -4.50 -20.77
CA SER A 103 11.90 -3.05 -20.75
C SER A 103 11.45 -2.55 -19.39
N TRP A 104 12.30 -1.82 -18.69
CA TRP A 104 12.00 -1.32 -17.35
C TRP A 104 10.94 -0.20 -17.42
N TYR A 105 9.67 -0.55 -17.16
CA TYR A 105 8.58 0.40 -17.04
C TYR A 105 8.10 0.48 -15.59
N TRP A 106 8.67 1.38 -14.80
CA TRP A 106 8.31 1.55 -13.39
C TRP A 106 8.25 3.03 -13.01
N ASN A 107 7.03 3.54 -12.78
CA ASN A 107 6.80 4.95 -12.49
C ASN A 107 6.55 5.21 -10.98
N ALA A 108 6.27 6.46 -10.62
CA ALA A 108 6.01 6.84 -9.23
C ALA A 108 4.74 6.21 -8.64
N ALA A 109 3.70 5.98 -9.45
CA ALA A 109 2.45 5.36 -9.00
C ALA A 109 2.67 3.89 -8.60
N HIS A 110 3.45 3.13 -9.38
CA HIS A 110 3.82 1.76 -9.05
C HIS A 110 4.49 1.66 -7.67
N ASN A 111 5.52 2.50 -7.45
CA ASN A 111 6.17 2.61 -6.14
C ASN A 111 5.19 2.95 -5.02
N ALA A 112 4.27 3.89 -5.27
CA ALA A 112 3.30 4.32 -4.27
C ALA A 112 2.30 3.21 -3.89
N VAL A 113 1.89 2.37 -4.85
CA VAL A 113 1.05 1.18 -4.59
C VAL A 113 1.79 0.21 -3.66
N VAL A 114 3.01 -0.18 -4.00
CA VAL A 114 3.82 -1.10 -3.17
C VAL A 114 4.01 -0.55 -1.76
N GLN A 115 4.36 0.74 -1.65
CA GLN A 115 4.52 1.40 -0.35
C GLN A 115 3.20 1.49 0.44
N GLU A 116 2.05 1.60 -0.23
CA GLU A 116 0.75 1.62 0.42
C GLU A 116 0.39 0.24 1.00
N LEU A 117 0.67 -0.85 0.29
CA LEU A 117 0.50 -2.22 0.77
C LEU A 117 1.42 -2.50 1.98
N LEU A 118 2.72 -2.20 1.86
CA LEU A 118 3.68 -2.36 2.97
C LEU A 118 3.33 -1.50 4.18
N ARG A 119 2.68 -0.35 3.98
CA ARG A 119 2.17 0.47 5.08
C ARG A 119 0.97 -0.19 5.76
N LYS A 120 0.11 -0.92 5.04
CA LYS A 120 -1.02 -1.65 5.62
C LYS A 120 -0.51 -2.86 6.41
N ALA A 121 0.45 -3.60 5.86
CA ALA A 121 1.18 -4.66 6.57
C ALA A 121 1.74 -4.18 7.92
N ARG A 122 2.50 -3.08 7.91
CA ARG A 122 3.05 -2.47 9.15
C ARG A 122 2.01 -1.98 10.15
N LYS A 123 0.74 -1.84 9.74
CA LYS A 123 -0.38 -1.50 10.65
C LYS A 123 -1.16 -2.73 11.14
N GLY A 124 -0.71 -3.93 10.78
CA GLY A 124 -1.30 -5.19 11.23
C GLY A 124 -2.26 -5.84 10.24
N ALA A 125 -2.42 -5.32 9.01
CA ALA A 125 -3.18 -6.04 8.00
C ALA A 125 -2.36 -7.24 7.49
N ALA A 126 -2.97 -8.40 7.37
CA ALA A 126 -2.37 -9.56 6.73
C ALA A 126 -2.35 -9.33 5.21
N ILE A 127 -1.18 -9.36 4.58
CA ILE A 127 -1.04 -9.25 3.14
C ILE A 127 -0.54 -10.60 2.61
N ILE A 128 -1.41 -11.31 1.91
CA ILE A 128 -1.16 -12.65 1.38
C ILE A 128 -1.03 -12.53 -0.13
N TYR A 129 0.14 -12.86 -0.67
CA TYR A 129 0.45 -12.84 -2.09
C TYR A 129 0.44 -14.27 -2.63
N VAL A 130 -0.42 -14.52 -3.61
CA VAL A 130 -0.54 -15.78 -4.33
C VAL A 130 0.00 -15.57 -5.75
N PRO A 131 1.21 -16.05 -6.11
CA PRO A 131 1.83 -15.73 -7.39
C PRO A 131 1.10 -16.30 -8.62
N GLY A 132 0.94 -15.45 -9.64
CA GLY A 132 0.45 -15.84 -10.97
C GLY A 132 1.56 -16.30 -11.90
N ASN A 133 1.24 -16.52 -13.17
CA ASN A 133 2.22 -16.96 -14.18
C ASN A 133 3.17 -15.82 -14.59
N HIS A 134 2.74 -14.56 -14.55
CA HIS A 134 3.61 -13.40 -14.80
C HIS A 134 4.55 -13.07 -13.62
N ASP A 135 4.23 -13.60 -12.44
CA ASP A 135 4.99 -13.43 -11.20
C ASP A 135 6.11 -14.48 -11.03
N GLU A 136 6.64 -15.06 -12.12
CA GLU A 136 7.57 -16.20 -12.08
C GLU A 136 8.75 -16.01 -11.12
N ALA A 137 9.30 -14.79 -11.07
CA ALA A 137 10.40 -14.46 -10.16
C ALA A 137 9.99 -14.53 -8.67
N LEU A 138 8.71 -14.39 -8.33
CA LEU A 138 8.16 -14.50 -6.97
C LEU A 138 7.79 -15.93 -6.59
N ARG A 139 7.54 -16.82 -7.57
CA ARG A 139 7.23 -18.24 -7.30
C ARG A 139 8.35 -18.93 -6.54
N ASP A 140 9.60 -18.63 -6.88
CA ASP A 140 10.80 -19.15 -6.19
C ASP A 140 10.89 -18.72 -4.72
N TYR A 141 10.12 -17.71 -4.31
CA TYR A 141 10.09 -17.17 -2.96
C TYR A 141 8.82 -17.56 -2.18
N THR A 142 8.05 -18.54 -2.69
CA THR A 142 6.92 -19.12 -1.96
C THR A 142 7.38 -19.67 -0.60
N GLY A 143 6.63 -19.36 0.46
CA GLY A 143 6.96 -19.69 1.85
C GLY A 143 7.76 -18.60 2.58
N LEU A 144 8.08 -17.49 1.93
CA LEU A 144 8.82 -16.37 2.53
C LEU A 144 7.91 -15.20 2.89
N ASN A 145 8.31 -14.45 3.91
CA ASN A 145 7.70 -13.19 4.31
C ASN A 145 8.63 -12.02 3.97
N PHE A 146 8.12 -11.03 3.23
CA PHE A 146 8.85 -9.81 2.89
C PHE A 146 8.13 -8.57 3.40
N GLY A 147 8.66 -7.97 4.47
CA GLY A 147 8.12 -6.71 5.00
C GLY A 147 6.66 -6.81 5.45
N GLY A 148 6.22 -8.00 5.89
CA GLY A 148 4.85 -8.28 6.29
C GLY A 148 3.93 -8.72 5.14
N VAL A 149 4.50 -9.16 4.01
CA VAL A 149 3.78 -9.81 2.91
C VAL A 149 4.18 -11.27 2.88
N ASP A 150 3.21 -12.17 3.07
CA ASP A 150 3.39 -13.61 2.98
C ASP A 150 3.21 -14.05 1.53
N VAL A 151 4.22 -14.69 0.94
CA VAL A 151 4.12 -15.25 -0.42
C VAL A 151 3.81 -16.73 -0.31
N ILE A 152 2.64 -17.17 -0.74
CA ILE A 152 2.18 -18.57 -0.64
C ILE A 152 1.59 -19.06 -1.96
N GLY A 153 1.70 -20.35 -2.27
CA GLY A 153 1.23 -20.89 -3.55
C GLY A 153 -0.29 -20.96 -3.68
N GLU A 154 -0.98 -21.12 -2.56
CA GLU A 154 -2.43 -21.11 -2.43
C GLU A 154 -2.81 -20.70 -1.00
N ALA A 155 -4.04 -20.24 -0.79
CA ALA A 155 -4.54 -19.88 0.53
C ALA A 155 -5.95 -20.41 0.76
N ILE A 156 -6.30 -20.69 2.01
CA ILE A 156 -7.70 -20.90 2.40
C ILE A 156 -8.24 -19.61 3.00
N HIS A 157 -9.29 -19.08 2.40
CA HIS A 157 -10.09 -17.99 2.97
C HIS A 157 -11.31 -18.56 3.68
N GLU A 158 -11.41 -18.33 4.98
CA GLU A 158 -12.66 -18.53 5.70
C GLU A 158 -13.54 -17.29 5.55
N THR A 159 -14.78 -17.45 5.12
CA THR A 159 -15.78 -16.38 4.99
C THR A 159 -16.42 -16.05 6.34
N ALA A 160 -17.21 -14.97 6.42
CA ALA A 160 -17.84 -14.56 7.67
C ALA A 160 -18.90 -15.56 8.20
N ASP A 161 -19.41 -16.45 7.34
CA ASP A 161 -20.35 -17.52 7.69
C ASP A 161 -19.67 -18.89 7.87
N GLY A 162 -18.33 -18.93 7.91
CA GLY A 162 -17.55 -20.14 8.18
C GLY A 162 -17.28 -21.03 6.97
N ARG A 163 -17.76 -20.67 5.76
CA ARG A 163 -17.38 -21.41 4.54
C ARG A 163 -15.90 -21.17 4.21
N GLN A 164 -15.23 -22.20 3.72
CA GLN A 164 -13.83 -22.14 3.30
C GLN A 164 -13.74 -22.12 1.77
N PHE A 165 -13.01 -21.13 1.24
CA PHE A 165 -12.73 -20.99 -0.19
C PHE A 165 -11.23 -21.14 -0.44
N LEU A 166 -10.87 -21.91 -1.46
CA LEU A 166 -9.52 -21.97 -1.98
C LEU A 166 -9.24 -20.70 -2.81
N VAL A 167 -8.13 -20.05 -2.51
CA VAL A 167 -7.62 -18.87 -3.20
C VAL A 167 -6.37 -19.27 -3.95
N ILE A 168 -6.46 -19.25 -5.27
CA ILE A 168 -5.39 -19.60 -6.21
C ILE A 168 -5.52 -18.69 -7.43
N HIS A 169 -4.44 -18.46 -8.17
CA HIS A 169 -4.50 -17.67 -9.40
C HIS A 169 -5.25 -18.40 -10.52
N GLY A 170 -4.93 -19.68 -10.75
CA GLY A 170 -5.65 -20.54 -11.69
C GLY A 170 -4.87 -20.92 -12.95
N ASP A 171 -3.70 -20.33 -13.19
CA ASP A 171 -2.81 -20.68 -14.33
C ASP A 171 -2.42 -22.16 -14.36
N GLN A 172 -2.47 -22.83 -13.20
CA GLN A 172 -2.28 -24.28 -13.10
C GLN A 172 -3.28 -25.08 -13.94
N PHE A 173 -4.39 -24.47 -14.36
CA PHE A 173 -5.45 -25.08 -15.15
C PHE A 173 -5.58 -24.51 -16.57
N ASP A 174 -4.62 -23.73 -17.07
CA ASP A 174 -4.71 -23.14 -18.43
C ASP A 174 -4.54 -24.18 -19.56
N SER A 175 -4.19 -25.42 -19.24
CA SER A 175 -3.86 -26.49 -20.21
C SER A 175 -4.96 -27.55 -20.39
N VAL A 176 -6.16 -27.35 -19.83
CA VAL A 176 -7.31 -28.28 -19.96
C VAL A 176 -8.22 -27.97 -21.14
#